data_AF-A0ABD0L337-F1
#
_entry.id   AF-A0ABD0L337-F1
#
_cell.length_a   1.000
_cell.length_b   1.000
_cell.length_c   1.000
_cell.angle_alpha   90.00
_cell.angle_beta   90.00
_cell.angle_gamma   90.00
#
_symmetry.space_group_name_H-M   'P 1'
#
loop_
_entity.id
_entity.type
_entity.pdbx_description
1 polymer ?
#
loop_
_entity_poly.entity_id
_entity_poly.type
_entity_poly.pdbx_seq_one_letter_code
_entity_poly.pdbx_strand_id
1 'polypeptide(L)'
;MKFSLLSVTGLSLLVFCSAATFNTSFAENATKRGRDVYTELTDRLLAAHNPRVPPNADNKDNPVGINATMYLESILNFDMKKQELCVLIWFSVTWTDESLSWNASLYPIDSIFLPPRLLWHPDLSILNSFVARDKFLKLKLLMQVFQDGKVQWLPGEVMPLECPVDIRYYPFDTQTCSVKLGPWSRNAIFLNGTSCRAVSIVRNHGDWEILNPTCKYVMPYEDQSFWTFEYSFQLRRKGIVYAVNVLLPLLLVSALNSVVFALPVQCGEKMSVSLTSFLALAVFMTLIQDSLPSTSDTVCYLSVYLAFQMLLSALAIIVSAAVVVACHHRKETRGAAGGDNAESKARQADARARAATDRAGAFTCGEHCLENSIATMPDTGKHVSEAHAENGVPASEESDVGWQRLGLLMDKVCFPVFIALNILSFVIFCISVAI
;
A
#
# COMPACT_ATOMS: atom_id res chain seq x y z
N MET A 1 -50.70 67.74 51.51
CA MET A 1 -51.20 66.68 50.61
C MET A 1 -50.05 65.72 50.26
N LYS A 2 -49.87 64.65 51.04
CA LYS A 2 -48.99 63.52 50.73
C LYS A 2 -49.69 62.25 51.22
N PHE A 3 -50.68 61.77 50.45
CA PHE A 3 -51.33 60.47 50.65
C PHE A 3 -52.02 60.11 49.33
N SER A 4 -51.32 59.43 48.41
CA SER A 4 -51.98 58.66 47.32
C SER A 4 -51.04 57.79 46.47
N LEU A 5 -49.71 57.93 46.50
CA LEU A 5 -48.84 57.19 45.56
C LEU A 5 -48.28 55.82 46.03
N LEU A 6 -48.41 55.43 47.30
CA LEU A 6 -47.89 54.13 47.78
C LEU A 6 -48.84 52.94 47.61
N SER A 7 -50.11 53.17 47.27
CA SER A 7 -51.11 52.07 47.17
C SER A 7 -51.17 51.42 45.78
N VAL A 8 -50.78 52.12 44.72
CA VAL A 8 -50.98 51.65 43.33
C VAL A 8 -49.78 50.83 42.82
N THR A 9 -48.57 51.09 43.32
CA THR A 9 -47.35 50.32 42.97
C THR A 9 -47.23 48.99 43.71
N GLY A 10 -47.84 48.87 44.91
CA GLY A 10 -47.89 47.60 45.65
C GLY A 10 -48.90 46.59 45.07
N LEU A 11 -50.03 47.07 44.55
CA LEU A 11 -51.03 46.20 43.91
C LEU A 11 -50.55 45.64 42.57
N SER A 12 -49.81 46.43 41.77
CA SER A 12 -49.28 45.96 40.48
C SER A 12 -48.16 44.93 40.66
N LEU A 13 -47.26 45.12 41.63
CA LEU A 13 -46.22 44.11 41.96
C LEU A 13 -46.81 42.79 42.49
N LEU A 14 -47.88 42.84 43.29
CA LEU A 14 -48.57 41.63 43.76
C LEU A 14 -49.30 40.88 42.63
N VAL A 15 -49.88 41.58 41.66
CA VAL A 15 -50.53 40.97 40.48
C VAL A 15 -49.51 40.35 39.52
N PHE A 16 -48.34 40.99 39.33
CA PHE A 16 -47.26 40.38 38.53
C PHE A 16 -46.61 39.18 39.24
N CYS A 17 -46.51 39.20 40.58
CA CYS A 17 -45.95 38.09 41.34
C CYS A 17 -46.91 36.89 41.45
N SER A 18 -48.23 37.12 41.51
CA SER A 18 -49.24 36.05 41.47
C SER A 18 -49.39 35.46 40.07
N ALA A 19 -49.32 36.26 39.01
CA ALA A 19 -49.31 35.77 37.64
C ALA A 19 -48.04 34.95 37.32
N ALA A 20 -46.87 35.36 37.83
CA ALA A 20 -45.62 34.61 37.68
C ALA A 20 -45.65 33.28 38.44
N THR A 21 -46.13 33.25 39.69
CA THR A 21 -46.25 32.01 40.49
C THR A 21 -47.36 31.08 39.99
N PHE A 22 -48.43 31.63 39.42
CA PHE A 22 -49.48 30.85 38.77
C PHE A 22 -48.99 30.22 37.46
N ASN A 23 -48.22 30.95 36.65
CA ASN A 23 -47.62 30.40 35.42
C ASN A 23 -46.56 29.33 35.72
N THR A 24 -45.75 29.48 36.78
CA THR A 24 -44.77 28.44 37.18
C THR A 24 -45.45 27.20 37.72
N SER A 25 -46.51 27.33 38.54
CA SER A 25 -47.25 26.18 39.07
C SER A 25 -48.10 25.47 38.01
N PHE A 26 -48.64 26.19 37.04
CA PHE A 26 -49.32 25.60 35.89
C PHE A 26 -48.33 24.85 34.97
N ALA A 27 -47.15 25.42 34.71
CA ALA A 27 -46.09 24.76 33.96
C ALA A 27 -45.55 23.50 34.69
N GLU A 28 -45.40 23.56 36.01
CA GLU A 28 -44.97 22.42 36.83
C GLU A 28 -46.05 21.32 36.87
N ASN A 29 -47.34 21.68 37.00
CA ASN A 29 -48.44 20.72 36.92
C ASN A 29 -48.61 20.12 35.52
N ALA A 30 -48.40 20.89 34.45
CA ALA A 30 -48.46 20.40 33.08
C ALA A 30 -47.31 19.43 32.77
N THR A 31 -46.09 19.74 33.23
CA THR A 31 -44.92 18.85 33.08
C THR A 31 -45.03 17.60 33.94
N LYS A 32 -45.57 17.69 35.15
CA LYS A 32 -45.88 16.53 36.00
C LYS A 32 -46.93 15.63 35.36
N ARG A 33 -48.03 16.20 34.87
CA ARG A 33 -49.08 15.45 34.15
C ARG A 33 -48.54 14.78 32.88
N GLY A 34 -47.67 15.45 32.13
CA GLY A 34 -47.02 14.83 30.96
C GLY A 34 -46.10 13.66 31.32
N ARG A 35 -45.37 13.75 32.44
CA ARG A 35 -44.54 12.66 32.95
C ARG A 35 -45.38 11.47 33.42
N ASP A 36 -46.45 11.72 34.16
CA ASP A 36 -47.33 10.66 34.67
C ASP A 36 -47.98 9.88 33.52
N VAL A 37 -48.43 10.58 32.47
CA VAL A 37 -48.99 9.97 31.25
C VAL A 37 -47.95 9.14 30.49
N TYR A 38 -46.69 9.61 30.40
CA TYR A 38 -45.62 8.86 29.74
C TYR A 38 -45.27 7.57 30.49
N THR A 39 -45.20 7.63 31.83
CA THR A 39 -44.93 6.46 32.67
C THR A 39 -46.07 5.45 32.62
N GLU A 40 -47.33 5.90 32.71
CA GLU A 40 -48.51 5.02 32.60
C GLU A 40 -48.55 4.29 31.25
N LEU A 41 -48.28 5.00 30.15
CA LEU A 41 -48.18 4.39 28.82
C LEU A 41 -47.08 3.32 28.78
N THR A 42 -45.89 3.66 29.28
CA THR A 42 -44.73 2.76 29.26
C THR A 42 -45.02 1.48 30.06
N ASP A 43 -45.54 1.60 31.28
CA ASP A 43 -45.85 0.45 32.13
C ASP A 43 -46.93 -0.45 31.51
N ARG A 44 -47.95 0.16 30.86
CA ARG A 44 -48.99 -0.57 30.15
C ARG A 44 -48.44 -1.37 28.97
N LEU A 45 -47.58 -0.77 28.14
CA LEU A 45 -46.98 -1.44 26.99
C LEU A 45 -46.07 -2.59 27.43
N LEU A 46 -45.25 -2.36 28.46
CA LEU A 46 -44.33 -3.37 28.99
C LEU A 46 -45.04 -4.52 29.72
N ALA A 47 -46.25 -4.30 30.24
CA ALA A 47 -47.05 -5.37 30.82
C ALA A 47 -47.62 -6.35 29.77
N ALA A 48 -47.89 -5.85 28.56
CA ALA A 48 -48.40 -6.66 27.45
C ALA A 48 -47.27 -7.29 26.60
N HIS A 49 -46.11 -6.63 26.52
CA HIS A 49 -44.99 -7.05 25.70
C HIS A 49 -44.09 -8.09 26.39
N ASN A 50 -43.65 -9.11 25.64
CA ASN A 50 -42.66 -10.08 26.11
C ASN A 50 -41.37 -9.99 25.27
N PRO A 51 -40.25 -9.53 25.83
CA PRO A 51 -39.02 -9.30 25.06
C PRO A 51 -38.36 -10.58 24.53
N ARG A 52 -38.79 -11.77 24.98
CA ARG A 52 -38.26 -13.06 24.52
C ARG A 52 -39.01 -13.63 23.31
N VAL A 53 -40.16 -13.07 22.98
CA VAL A 53 -41.08 -13.61 21.97
C VAL A 53 -41.08 -12.66 20.77
N PRO A 54 -40.82 -13.16 19.54
CA PRO A 54 -40.94 -12.32 18.37
C PRO A 54 -42.40 -11.88 18.17
N PRO A 55 -42.67 -10.65 17.67
CA PRO A 55 -44.02 -10.10 17.54
C PRO A 55 -45.02 -11.01 16.80
N ASN A 56 -44.54 -11.77 15.81
CA ASN A 56 -45.37 -12.68 14.99
C ASN A 56 -45.08 -14.16 15.27
N ALA A 57 -44.73 -14.53 16.50
CA ALA A 57 -44.38 -15.91 16.87
C ALA A 57 -45.48 -16.94 16.51
N ASP A 58 -46.75 -16.53 16.58
CA ASP A 58 -47.91 -17.40 16.40
C ASP A 58 -48.26 -17.64 14.92
N ASN A 59 -47.76 -16.81 14.01
CA ASN A 59 -48.10 -16.86 12.59
C ASN A 59 -46.86 -17.08 11.71
N LYS A 60 -46.56 -18.36 11.43
CA LYS A 60 -45.44 -18.75 10.55
C LYS A 60 -45.56 -18.21 9.12
N ASP A 61 -46.78 -17.90 8.67
CA ASP A 61 -47.03 -17.38 7.33
C ASP A 61 -46.81 -15.86 7.24
N ASN A 62 -46.59 -15.17 8.37
CA ASN A 62 -46.33 -13.73 8.41
C ASN A 62 -45.06 -13.40 9.23
N PRO A 63 -43.85 -13.64 8.68
CA PRO A 63 -42.61 -13.31 9.37
C PRO A 63 -42.46 -11.80 9.59
N VAL A 64 -41.68 -11.43 10.60
CA VAL A 64 -41.38 -10.04 10.94
C VAL A 64 -40.54 -9.41 9.82
N GLY A 65 -41.09 -8.40 9.15
CA GLY A 65 -40.41 -7.64 8.11
C GLY A 65 -39.32 -6.74 8.69
N ILE A 66 -38.08 -6.94 8.26
CA ILE A 66 -36.92 -6.14 8.64
C ILE A 66 -36.52 -5.24 7.48
N ASN A 67 -36.59 -3.92 7.71
CA ASN A 67 -35.95 -2.94 6.86
C ASN A 67 -34.63 -2.50 7.48
N ALA A 68 -33.54 -2.53 6.71
CA ALA A 68 -32.23 -2.13 7.19
C ALA A 68 -31.57 -1.16 6.21
N THR A 69 -31.23 0.04 6.67
CA THR A 69 -30.45 1.00 5.89
C THR A 69 -29.06 1.13 6.50
N MET A 70 -28.01 0.90 5.72
CA MET A 70 -26.63 1.11 6.15
C MET A 70 -26.19 2.53 5.83
N TYR A 71 -25.53 3.16 6.79
CA TYR A 71 -24.84 4.42 6.65
C TYR A 71 -23.36 4.21 6.86
N LEU A 72 -22.57 4.47 5.81
CA LEU A 72 -21.12 4.50 5.87
C LEU A 72 -20.66 5.91 6.21
N GLU A 73 -20.06 6.07 7.38
CA GLU A 73 -19.64 7.35 7.92
C GLU A 73 -18.19 7.66 7.55
N SER A 74 -17.26 6.75 7.86
CA SER A 74 -15.84 6.95 7.55
C SER A 74 -15.07 5.63 7.38
N ILE A 75 -13.94 5.70 6.67
CA ILE A 75 -12.97 4.59 6.57
C ILE A 75 -11.82 4.91 7.53
N LEU A 76 -11.64 4.08 8.56
CA LEU A 76 -10.61 4.31 9.56
C LEU A 76 -9.26 3.74 9.14
N ASN A 77 -9.26 2.52 8.61
CA ASN A 77 -8.04 1.86 8.12
C ASN A 77 -8.39 0.82 7.05
N PHE A 78 -7.47 0.58 6.13
CA PHE A 78 -7.56 -0.53 5.18
C PHE A 78 -6.20 -1.24 5.10
N ASP A 79 -6.11 -2.40 5.75
CA ASP A 79 -4.96 -3.27 5.70
C ASP A 79 -5.11 -4.23 4.52
N MET A 80 -4.50 -3.87 3.39
CA MET A 80 -4.54 -4.71 2.19
C MET A 80 -3.88 -6.07 2.41
N LYS A 81 -2.84 -6.14 3.26
CA LYS A 81 -2.08 -7.38 3.50
C LYS A 81 -2.94 -8.40 4.22
N LYS A 82 -3.72 -7.94 5.21
CA LYS A 82 -4.67 -8.77 5.95
C LYS A 82 -6.05 -8.89 5.29
N GLN A 83 -6.28 -8.16 4.19
CA GLN A 83 -7.59 -8.05 3.56
C GLN A 83 -8.67 -7.57 4.56
N GLU A 84 -8.30 -6.62 5.42
CA GLU A 84 -9.12 -6.12 6.53
C GLU A 84 -9.43 -4.64 6.34
N LEU A 85 -10.72 -4.32 6.24
CA LEU A 85 -11.24 -2.96 6.15
C LEU A 85 -11.92 -2.57 7.46
N CYS A 86 -11.41 -1.54 8.13
CA CYS A 86 -12.00 -0.94 9.33
C CYS A 86 -12.82 0.30 8.96
N VAL A 87 -14.12 0.24 9.18
CA VAL A 87 -15.06 1.34 8.89
C VAL A 87 -15.86 1.73 10.12
N LEU A 88 -16.27 3.00 10.18
CA LEU A 88 -17.33 3.46 11.06
C LEU A 88 -18.64 3.39 10.28
N ILE A 89 -19.53 2.52 10.73
CA ILE A 89 -20.84 2.30 10.12
C ILE A 89 -21.92 2.32 11.18
N TRP A 90 -23.11 2.74 10.79
CA TRP A 90 -24.31 2.57 11.59
C TRP A 90 -25.46 2.13 10.69
N PHE A 91 -26.41 1.41 11.28
CA PHE A 91 -27.60 0.93 10.60
C PHE A 91 -28.83 1.60 11.15
N SER A 92 -29.81 1.87 10.30
CA SER A 92 -31.18 2.08 10.72
C SER A 92 -31.97 0.81 10.45
N VAL A 93 -32.20 0.04 11.51
CA VAL A 93 -33.01 -1.18 11.48
C VAL A 93 -34.41 -0.84 11.98
N THR A 94 -35.43 -1.19 11.21
CA THR A 94 -36.82 -0.99 11.61
C THR A 94 -37.65 -2.25 11.39
N TRP A 95 -38.51 -2.55 12.36
CA TRP A 95 -39.53 -3.58 12.30
C TRP A 95 -40.81 -3.06 12.96
N THR A 96 -41.91 -3.81 12.84
CA THR A 96 -43.19 -3.47 13.47
C THR A 96 -43.53 -4.52 14.51
N ASP A 97 -43.96 -4.06 15.68
CA ASP A 97 -44.48 -4.87 16.78
C ASP A 97 -45.84 -4.32 17.21
N GLU A 98 -46.91 -5.06 16.89
CA GLU A 98 -48.28 -4.65 17.19
C GLU A 98 -48.55 -4.55 18.70
N SER A 99 -47.82 -5.31 19.54
CA SER A 99 -47.97 -5.27 21.00
C SER A 99 -47.53 -3.94 21.61
N LEU A 100 -46.73 -3.17 20.87
CA LEU A 100 -46.20 -1.87 21.29
C LEU A 100 -46.98 -0.69 20.69
N SER A 101 -48.11 -0.93 20.03
CA SER A 101 -48.95 0.13 19.45
C SER A 101 -49.87 0.78 20.47
N TRP A 102 -50.16 2.08 20.32
CA TRP A 102 -51.14 2.79 21.15
C TRP A 102 -51.94 3.81 20.35
N ASN A 103 -53.09 4.22 20.91
CA ASN A 103 -53.93 5.23 20.29
C ASN A 103 -53.48 6.63 20.71
N ALA A 104 -53.08 7.44 19.73
CA ALA A 104 -52.69 8.85 19.89
C ALA A 104 -53.74 9.72 20.58
N SER A 105 -55.02 9.35 20.47
CA SER A 105 -56.14 10.07 21.10
C SER A 105 -56.16 9.90 22.62
N LEU A 106 -55.71 8.74 23.11
CA LEU A 106 -55.64 8.43 24.56
C LEU A 106 -54.30 8.91 25.14
N TYR A 107 -53.22 8.75 24.38
CA TYR A 107 -51.88 9.18 24.76
C TYR A 107 -51.30 10.02 23.61
N PRO A 108 -51.33 11.36 23.70
CA PRO A 108 -50.85 12.26 22.65
C PRO A 108 -49.31 12.33 22.65
N ILE A 109 -48.68 11.18 22.43
CA ILE A 109 -47.23 10.96 22.42
C ILE A 109 -46.89 10.30 21.09
N ASP A 110 -46.03 10.93 20.29
CA ASP A 110 -45.66 10.44 18.95
C ASP A 110 -44.73 9.22 19.02
N SER A 111 -43.80 9.24 19.97
CA SER A 111 -42.83 8.15 20.18
C SER A 111 -42.27 8.14 21.59
N ILE A 112 -41.81 6.97 22.01
CA ILE A 112 -41.15 6.74 23.30
C ILE A 112 -39.78 6.10 23.08
N PHE A 113 -38.85 6.35 24.01
CA PHE A 113 -37.52 5.73 24.00
C PHE A 113 -37.45 4.66 25.08
N LEU A 114 -37.13 3.43 24.69
CA LEU A 114 -37.03 2.29 25.59
C LEU A 114 -35.66 1.61 25.45
N PRO A 115 -35.09 1.11 26.56
CA PRO A 115 -33.84 0.37 26.50
C PRO A 115 -34.05 -1.00 25.80
N PRO A 116 -33.06 -1.48 25.03
CA PRO A 116 -33.16 -2.74 24.28
C PRO A 116 -33.52 -3.97 25.11
N ARG A 117 -33.18 -3.98 26.41
CA ARG A 117 -33.45 -5.12 27.30
C ARG A 117 -34.93 -5.35 27.59
N LEU A 118 -35.75 -4.32 27.41
CA LEU A 118 -37.20 -4.38 27.65
C LEU A 118 -37.98 -4.71 26.39
N LEU A 119 -37.30 -4.75 25.23
CA LEU A 119 -37.91 -4.98 23.93
C LEU A 119 -37.33 -6.23 23.30
N TRP A 120 -38.16 -6.95 22.54
CA TRP A 120 -37.64 -7.93 21.59
C TRP A 120 -36.90 -7.20 20.46
N HIS A 121 -35.76 -7.73 20.03
CA HIS A 121 -35.04 -7.23 18.88
C HIS A 121 -34.48 -8.40 18.05
N PRO A 122 -34.36 -8.24 16.72
CA PRO A 122 -33.88 -9.30 15.86
C PRO A 122 -32.40 -9.61 16.14
N ASP A 123 -32.05 -10.89 16.05
CA ASP A 123 -30.68 -11.39 16.21
C ASP A 123 -29.89 -11.19 14.92
N LEU A 124 -29.51 -9.95 14.65
CA LEU A 124 -28.73 -9.56 13.47
C LEU A 124 -27.24 -9.51 13.80
N SER A 125 -26.41 -9.95 12.86
CA SER A 125 -24.96 -9.92 12.95
C SER A 125 -24.34 -9.56 11.59
N ILE A 126 -23.10 -9.07 11.65
CA ILE A 126 -22.29 -8.86 10.46
C ILE A 126 -21.50 -10.13 10.21
N LEU A 127 -21.83 -10.82 9.13
CA LEU A 127 -21.36 -12.18 8.85
C LEU A 127 -19.89 -12.23 8.44
N ASN A 128 -19.38 -11.17 7.81
CA ASN A 128 -17.99 -11.04 7.36
C ASN A 128 -17.13 -10.13 8.25
N SER A 129 -17.42 -10.08 9.56
CA SER A 129 -16.58 -9.35 10.52
C SER A 129 -15.46 -10.23 11.09
N PHE A 130 -14.28 -9.62 11.31
CA PHE A 130 -13.16 -10.24 12.05
C PHE A 130 -13.38 -10.28 13.57
N VAL A 131 -14.35 -9.52 14.08
CA VAL A 131 -14.65 -9.44 15.51
C VAL A 131 -15.81 -10.37 15.86
N ALA A 132 -15.86 -10.79 17.12
CA ALA A 132 -16.96 -11.58 17.64
C ALA A 132 -18.32 -10.95 17.29
N ARG A 133 -19.14 -11.76 16.61
CA ARG A 133 -20.44 -11.39 16.02
C ARG A 133 -21.49 -10.93 17.03
N ASP A 134 -21.21 -11.08 18.32
CA ASP A 134 -22.06 -10.72 19.45
C ASP A 134 -21.91 -9.24 19.89
N LYS A 135 -20.92 -8.49 19.39
CA LYS A 135 -20.71 -7.09 19.80
C LYS A 135 -21.79 -6.14 19.28
N PHE A 136 -22.31 -6.38 18.08
CA PHE A 136 -23.37 -5.58 17.44
C PHE A 136 -24.63 -5.46 18.32
N LEU A 137 -24.94 -6.50 19.11
CA LEU A 137 -26.12 -6.60 19.99
C LEU A 137 -25.89 -6.01 21.40
N LYS A 138 -24.67 -5.59 21.75
CA LYS A 138 -24.34 -5.08 23.10
C LYS A 138 -24.52 -3.57 23.26
N LEU A 139 -24.92 -2.87 22.22
CA LEU A 139 -25.15 -1.43 22.24
C LEU A 139 -26.34 -1.10 23.15
N LYS A 140 -26.08 -0.39 24.25
CA LYS A 140 -27.10 0.11 25.21
C LYS A 140 -27.88 1.32 24.66
N LEU A 141 -27.95 1.48 23.34
CA LEU A 141 -28.64 2.60 22.72
C LEU A 141 -30.14 2.42 22.88
N LEU A 142 -30.84 3.48 23.29
CA LEU A 142 -32.29 3.46 23.39
C LEU A 142 -32.89 3.22 22.00
N MET A 143 -33.94 2.42 21.93
CA MET A 143 -34.74 2.20 20.74
C MET A 143 -35.92 3.17 20.76
N GLN A 144 -36.28 3.70 19.60
CA GLN A 144 -37.43 4.56 19.45
C GLN A 144 -38.62 3.73 19.01
N VAL A 145 -39.70 3.77 19.77
CA VAL A 145 -40.98 3.11 19.45
C VAL A 145 -41.96 4.19 19.06
N PHE A 146 -42.60 4.05 17.91
CA PHE A 146 -43.62 4.95 17.38
C PHE A 146 -45.03 4.45 17.73
N GLN A 147 -46.01 5.36 17.69
CA GLN A 147 -47.41 5.08 18.01
C GLN A 147 -48.05 3.92 17.22
N ASP A 148 -47.57 3.67 16.00
CA ASP A 148 -48.03 2.60 15.10
C ASP A 148 -47.41 1.22 15.43
N GLY A 149 -46.63 1.13 16.51
CA GLY A 149 -45.90 -0.09 16.89
C GLY A 149 -44.59 -0.27 16.11
N LYS A 150 -44.21 0.68 15.26
CA LYS A 150 -42.92 0.62 14.56
C LYS A 150 -41.79 0.88 15.55
N VAL A 151 -40.77 0.02 15.54
CA VAL A 151 -39.57 0.17 16.35
C VAL A 151 -38.40 0.52 15.43
N GLN A 152 -37.63 1.55 15.80
CA GLN A 152 -36.39 1.92 15.15
C GLN A 152 -35.21 1.72 16.09
N TRP A 153 -34.21 1.02 15.57
CA TRP A 153 -32.93 0.79 16.23
C TRP A 153 -31.79 1.32 15.36
N LEU A 154 -30.91 2.11 15.98
CA LEU A 154 -29.79 2.78 15.32
C LEU A 154 -28.43 2.28 15.83
N PRO A 155 -28.07 0.99 15.68
CA PRO A 155 -26.77 0.51 16.13
C PRO A 155 -25.65 1.03 15.23
N GLY A 156 -24.56 1.51 15.84
CA GLY A 156 -23.36 1.93 15.14
C GLY A 156 -22.10 1.57 15.92
N GLU A 157 -21.07 1.12 15.21
CA GLU A 157 -19.78 0.76 15.81
C GLU A 157 -18.68 0.82 14.74
N VAL A 158 -17.43 0.85 15.21
CA VAL A 158 -16.27 0.57 14.36
C VAL A 158 -16.24 -0.93 14.06
N MET A 159 -16.30 -1.27 12.78
CA MET A 159 -16.36 -2.65 12.33
C MET A 159 -15.14 -2.99 11.44
N PRO A 160 -14.29 -3.93 11.87
CA PRO A 160 -13.32 -4.57 10.99
C PRO A 160 -14.03 -5.66 10.18
N LEU A 161 -13.90 -5.57 8.87
CA LEU A 161 -14.58 -6.40 7.87
C LEU A 161 -13.57 -7.09 6.97
N GLU A 162 -13.87 -8.33 6.59
CA GLU A 162 -13.18 -9.02 5.51
C GLU A 162 -13.56 -8.38 4.18
N CYS A 163 -12.55 -7.87 3.46
CA CYS A 163 -12.71 -7.33 2.13
C CYS A 163 -11.65 -7.92 1.17
N PRO A 164 -12.06 -8.69 0.15
CA PRO A 164 -11.12 -9.21 -0.83
C PRO A 164 -10.51 -8.07 -1.65
N VAL A 165 -9.19 -8.14 -1.84
CA VAL A 165 -8.39 -7.11 -2.51
C VAL A 165 -7.92 -7.60 -3.86
N ASP A 166 -8.14 -6.79 -4.90
CA ASP A 166 -7.63 -7.02 -6.25
C ASP A 166 -6.44 -6.09 -6.54
N ILE A 167 -5.24 -6.67 -6.68
CA ILE A 167 -3.98 -5.92 -6.80
C ILE A 167 -3.52 -5.68 -8.25
N ARG A 168 -4.30 -6.11 -9.26
CA ARG A 168 -3.91 -6.04 -10.68
C ARG A 168 -3.36 -4.68 -11.09
N TYR A 169 -4.14 -3.64 -10.79
CA TYR A 169 -3.90 -2.26 -11.23
C TYR A 169 -3.27 -1.36 -10.16
N TYR A 170 -2.68 -1.93 -9.10
CA TYR A 170 -2.01 -1.14 -8.07
C TYR A 170 -0.94 -0.22 -8.70
N PRO A 171 -0.84 1.08 -8.32
CA PRO A 171 -1.58 1.79 -7.25
C PRO A 171 -2.84 2.55 -7.71
N PHE A 172 -3.29 2.36 -8.95
CA PHE A 172 -4.50 3.00 -9.50
C PHE A 172 -5.70 2.04 -9.42
N ASP A 173 -5.86 1.43 -8.25
CA ASP A 173 -6.82 0.36 -8.00
C ASP A 173 -8.18 0.88 -7.50
N THR A 174 -9.22 0.12 -7.81
CA THR A 174 -10.56 0.27 -7.21
C THR A 174 -10.95 -1.05 -6.57
N GLN A 175 -11.17 -1.03 -5.25
CA GLN A 175 -11.51 -2.20 -4.45
C GLN A 175 -13.01 -2.25 -4.23
N THR A 176 -13.61 -3.44 -4.31
CA THR A 176 -15.04 -3.63 -4.03
C THR A 176 -15.19 -4.38 -2.72
N CYS A 177 -15.65 -3.69 -1.69
CA CYS A 177 -15.89 -4.27 -0.38
C CYS A 177 -17.39 -4.44 -0.14
N SER A 178 -17.78 -5.42 0.67
CA SER A 178 -19.16 -5.58 1.10
C SER A 178 -19.30 -5.75 2.61
N VAL A 179 -20.45 -5.32 3.14
CA VAL A 179 -20.89 -5.62 4.50
C VAL A 179 -22.07 -6.58 4.38
N LYS A 180 -21.98 -7.74 5.02
CA LYS A 180 -23.03 -8.76 5.00
C LYS A 180 -23.78 -8.73 6.32
N LEU A 181 -24.97 -8.15 6.33
CA LEU A 181 -25.85 -8.13 7.50
C LEU A 181 -26.89 -9.25 7.34
N GLY A 182 -26.95 -10.14 8.32
CA GLY A 182 -27.91 -11.22 8.30
C GLY A 182 -28.22 -11.72 9.70
N PRO A 183 -29.22 -12.59 9.84
CA PRO A 183 -29.52 -13.21 11.10
C PRO A 183 -28.42 -14.21 11.50
N TRP A 184 -28.14 -14.30 12.80
CA TRP A 184 -27.11 -15.22 13.32
C TRP A 184 -27.69 -16.60 13.68
N SER A 185 -28.79 -16.64 14.42
CA SER A 185 -29.41 -17.89 14.89
C SER A 185 -30.46 -18.46 13.92
N ARG A 186 -30.74 -19.77 14.08
CA ARG A 186 -31.76 -20.51 13.33
C ARG A 186 -33.20 -20.02 13.53
N ASN A 187 -33.42 -19.05 14.43
CA ASN A 187 -34.71 -18.38 14.60
C ASN A 187 -35.06 -17.42 13.44
N ALA A 188 -34.21 -17.31 12.42
CA ALA A 188 -34.50 -16.43 11.29
C ALA A 188 -35.63 -16.85 10.36
N ILE A 189 -36.25 -18.01 10.58
CA ILE A 189 -37.51 -18.38 9.91
C ILE A 189 -38.61 -17.35 10.20
N PHE A 190 -38.54 -16.67 11.36
CA PHE A 190 -39.49 -15.62 11.74
C PHE A 190 -39.11 -14.22 11.24
N LEU A 191 -38.00 -14.07 10.50
CA LEU A 191 -37.50 -12.79 10.02
C LEU A 191 -37.50 -12.78 8.50
N ASN A 192 -37.99 -11.72 7.89
CA ASN A 192 -37.89 -11.52 6.45
C ASN A 192 -37.27 -10.16 6.13
N GLY A 193 -36.20 -10.14 5.34
CA GLY A 193 -35.60 -8.89 4.89
C GLY A 193 -36.46 -8.25 3.80
N THR A 194 -37.16 -7.16 4.12
CA THR A 194 -38.13 -6.54 3.21
C THR A 194 -37.52 -5.48 2.31
N SER A 195 -36.65 -4.63 2.84
CA SER A 195 -35.95 -3.62 2.04
C SER A 195 -34.61 -3.28 2.63
N CYS A 196 -33.67 -2.90 1.76
CA CYS A 196 -32.40 -2.38 2.19
C CYS A 196 -31.91 -1.22 1.31
N ARG A 197 -31.11 -0.35 1.92
CA ARG A 197 -30.51 0.79 1.25
C ARG A 197 -29.11 1.03 1.80
N ALA A 198 -28.17 1.37 0.93
CA ALA A 198 -26.82 1.77 1.31
C ALA A 198 -26.67 3.27 1.06
N VAL A 199 -26.16 4.01 2.04
CA VAL A 199 -25.87 5.44 1.92
C VAL A 199 -24.45 5.69 2.41
N SER A 200 -23.65 6.40 1.63
CA SER A 200 -22.39 6.97 2.11
C SER A 200 -22.62 8.42 2.51
N ILE A 201 -22.30 8.76 3.77
CA ILE A 201 -22.38 10.13 4.27
C ILE A 201 -21.23 10.96 3.71
N VAL A 202 -20.06 10.33 3.56
CA VAL A 202 -18.84 10.94 3.05
C VAL A 202 -18.49 10.32 1.70
N ARG A 203 -18.13 11.17 0.73
CA ARG A 203 -17.59 10.73 -0.58
C ARG A 203 -16.08 10.63 -0.60
N ASN A 204 -15.38 11.51 0.11
CA ASN A 204 -13.92 11.58 0.12
C ASN A 204 -13.40 11.46 1.56
N HIS A 205 -12.64 10.41 1.84
CA HIS A 205 -12.06 10.19 3.18
C HIS A 205 -10.61 9.72 3.08
N GLY A 206 -9.67 10.55 3.56
CA GLY A 206 -8.24 10.27 3.49
C GLY A 206 -7.78 9.97 2.06
N ASP A 207 -7.16 8.80 1.87
CA ASP A 207 -6.59 8.32 0.61
C ASP A 207 -7.61 7.67 -0.34
N TRP A 208 -8.88 7.59 0.07
CA TRP A 208 -9.90 6.83 -0.64
C TRP A 208 -11.11 7.71 -1.04
N GLU A 209 -11.63 7.42 -2.22
CA GLU A 209 -12.92 7.91 -2.72
C GLU A 209 -13.95 6.77 -2.65
N ILE A 210 -15.10 7.01 -2.04
CA ILE A 210 -16.18 6.03 -1.89
C ILE A 210 -17.18 6.21 -3.03
N LEU A 211 -17.41 5.14 -3.78
CA LEU A 211 -18.24 5.11 -4.98
C LEU A 211 -19.37 4.09 -4.84
N ASN A 212 -20.53 4.43 -5.42
CA ASN A 212 -21.66 3.52 -5.67
C ASN A 212 -22.04 2.59 -4.49
N PRO A 213 -22.46 3.13 -3.33
CA PRO A 213 -23.05 2.29 -2.29
C PRO A 213 -24.34 1.65 -2.83
N THR A 214 -24.41 0.33 -2.81
CA THR A 214 -25.56 -0.46 -3.27
C THR A 214 -25.93 -1.47 -2.20
N CYS A 215 -27.19 -1.91 -2.21
CA CYS A 215 -27.62 -3.02 -1.37
C CYS A 215 -28.36 -4.06 -2.20
N LYS A 216 -28.07 -5.34 -1.93
CA LYS A 216 -28.74 -6.48 -2.54
C LYS A 216 -29.26 -7.41 -1.45
N TYR A 217 -30.46 -7.94 -1.67
CA TYR A 217 -30.99 -9.07 -0.91
C TYR A 217 -30.46 -10.36 -1.53
N VAL A 218 -29.74 -11.17 -0.75
CA VAL A 218 -29.08 -12.40 -1.20
C VAL A 218 -29.46 -13.55 -0.28
N MET A 219 -29.73 -14.71 -0.86
CA MET A 219 -29.88 -15.98 -0.14
C MET A 219 -28.60 -16.81 -0.41
N PRO A 220 -27.60 -16.77 0.47
CA PRO A 220 -26.27 -17.32 0.19
C PRO A 220 -26.19 -18.85 0.14
N TYR A 221 -27.21 -19.56 0.65
CA TYR A 221 -27.24 -21.03 0.70
C TYR A 221 -28.39 -21.56 -0.14
N GLU A 222 -28.14 -22.60 -0.95
CA GLU A 222 -29.14 -23.28 -1.79
C GLU A 222 -30.31 -23.84 -0.97
N ASP A 223 -30.04 -24.18 0.29
CA ASP A 223 -31.02 -24.66 1.27
C ASP A 223 -32.01 -23.57 1.74
N GLN A 224 -31.90 -22.35 1.22
CA GLN A 224 -32.69 -21.15 1.59
C GLN A 224 -32.71 -20.84 3.09
N SER A 225 -31.68 -21.29 3.82
CA SER A 225 -31.73 -21.34 5.28
C SER A 225 -31.87 -19.94 5.91
N PHE A 226 -31.21 -18.91 5.36
CA PHE A 226 -31.24 -17.54 5.88
C PHE A 226 -31.06 -16.49 4.78
N TRP A 227 -31.72 -15.35 4.93
CA TRP A 227 -31.51 -14.18 4.08
C TRP A 227 -30.33 -13.33 4.56
N THR A 228 -29.71 -12.59 3.65
CA THR A 228 -28.60 -11.68 3.96
C THR A 228 -28.73 -10.41 3.12
N PHE A 229 -28.60 -9.25 3.75
CA PHE A 229 -28.38 -7.99 3.05
C PHE A 229 -26.89 -7.82 2.79
N GLU A 230 -26.52 -7.74 1.51
CA GLU A 230 -25.16 -7.43 1.09
C GLU A 230 -25.08 -5.96 0.65
N TYR A 231 -24.38 -5.16 1.46
CA TYR A 231 -24.12 -3.76 1.17
C TYR A 231 -22.76 -3.64 0.49
N SER A 232 -22.73 -3.38 -0.81
CA SER A 232 -21.49 -3.27 -1.59
C SER A 232 -21.14 -1.80 -1.85
N PHE A 233 -19.86 -1.46 -1.73
CA PHE A 233 -19.34 -0.14 -2.08
C PHE A 233 -17.93 -0.26 -2.68
N GLN A 234 -17.58 0.69 -3.54
CA GLN A 234 -16.29 0.72 -4.20
C GLN A 234 -15.38 1.78 -3.57
N LEU A 235 -14.13 1.40 -3.29
CA LEU A 235 -13.08 2.26 -2.76
C LEU A 235 -12.06 2.50 -3.86
N ARG A 236 -11.98 3.73 -4.37
CA ARG A 236 -10.96 4.13 -5.35
C ARG A 236 -9.81 4.83 -4.65
N ARG A 237 -8.58 4.34 -4.86
CA ARG A 237 -7.38 4.95 -4.28
C ARG A 237 -7.03 6.25 -4.99
N LYS A 238 -6.60 7.26 -4.23
CA LYS A 238 -5.94 8.46 -4.75
C LYS A 238 -4.47 8.14 -5.11
N GLY A 239 -4.28 7.37 -6.19
CA GLY A 239 -3.01 6.74 -6.55
C GLY A 239 -1.88 7.70 -6.96
N ILE A 240 -2.13 8.98 -7.24
CA ILE A 240 -1.11 9.89 -7.80
C ILE A 240 0.10 10.09 -6.89
N VAL A 241 -0.10 10.21 -5.57
CA VAL A 241 1.00 10.40 -4.61
C VAL A 241 1.85 9.13 -4.52
N TYR A 242 1.20 7.96 -4.48
CA TYR A 242 1.88 6.67 -4.49
C TYR A 242 2.62 6.43 -5.79
N ALA A 243 2.03 6.80 -6.93
CA ALA A 243 2.65 6.67 -8.24
C ALA A 243 3.92 7.52 -8.33
N VAL A 244 3.91 8.78 -7.87
CA VAL A 244 5.12 9.61 -7.85
C VAL A 244 6.19 9.01 -6.93
N ASN A 245 5.82 8.62 -5.71
CA ASN A 245 6.78 8.15 -4.72
C ASN A 245 7.36 6.75 -5.02
N VAL A 246 6.63 5.92 -5.77
CA VAL A 246 7.08 4.57 -6.14
C VAL A 246 7.69 4.55 -7.54
N LEU A 247 7.04 5.15 -8.55
CA LEU A 247 7.51 5.05 -9.94
C LEU A 247 8.74 5.92 -10.19
N LEU A 248 8.86 7.10 -9.56
CA LEU A 248 10.01 7.98 -9.79
C LEU A 248 11.34 7.33 -9.35
N PRO A 249 11.48 6.76 -8.13
CA PRO A 249 12.70 6.04 -7.76
C PRO A 249 13.01 4.85 -8.67
N LEU A 250 11.99 4.11 -9.12
CA LEU A 250 12.18 2.97 -10.02
C LEU A 250 12.67 3.37 -11.41
N LEU A 251 12.17 4.49 -11.94
CA LEU A 251 12.66 5.08 -13.18
C LEU A 251 14.12 5.53 -13.06
N LEU A 252 14.50 6.10 -11.92
CA LEU A 252 15.89 6.50 -11.68
C LEU A 252 16.82 5.28 -11.59
N VAL A 253 16.43 4.23 -10.87
CA VAL A 253 17.26 3.02 -10.75
C VAL A 253 17.35 2.26 -12.07
N SER A 254 16.27 2.16 -12.85
CA SER A 254 16.32 1.56 -14.19
C SER A 254 17.20 2.37 -15.16
N ALA A 255 17.20 3.70 -15.07
CA ALA A 255 18.14 4.54 -15.81
C ALA A 255 19.60 4.29 -15.40
N LEU A 256 19.89 4.13 -14.10
CA LEU A 256 21.22 3.79 -13.61
C LEU A 256 21.71 2.44 -14.16
N ASN A 257 20.84 1.43 -14.25
CA ASN A 257 21.18 0.13 -14.88
C ASN A 257 21.67 0.28 -16.33
N SER A 258 21.09 1.20 -17.11
CA SER A 258 21.56 1.49 -18.46
C SER A 258 22.89 2.26 -18.46
N VAL A 259 23.07 3.22 -17.54
CA VAL A 259 24.29 4.05 -17.45
C VAL A 259 25.54 3.22 -17.13
N VAL A 260 25.42 2.06 -16.48
CA VAL A 260 26.54 1.13 -16.22
C VAL A 260 27.34 0.80 -17.49
N PHE A 261 26.69 0.69 -18.64
CA PHE A 261 27.37 0.39 -19.91
C PHE A 261 28.05 1.62 -20.54
N ALA A 262 27.64 2.83 -20.17
CA ALA A 262 28.31 4.06 -20.58
C ALA A 262 29.57 4.36 -19.75
N LEU A 263 29.67 3.78 -18.54
CA LEU A 263 30.83 3.96 -17.66
C LEU A 263 32.05 3.18 -18.18
N PRO A 264 33.20 3.86 -18.36
CA PRO A 264 34.43 3.19 -18.77
C PRO A 264 34.95 2.28 -17.64
N VAL A 265 35.44 1.09 -18.00
CA VAL A 265 35.99 0.09 -17.07
C VAL A 265 37.15 0.63 -16.24
N GLN A 266 37.84 1.65 -16.73
CA GLN A 266 39.00 2.29 -16.08
C GLN A 266 38.67 2.92 -14.72
N CYS A 267 37.41 3.31 -14.48
CA CYS A 267 36.99 3.92 -13.23
C CYS A 267 36.89 2.93 -12.06
N GLY A 268 36.88 1.61 -12.32
CA GLY A 268 36.73 0.57 -11.28
C GLY A 268 35.33 0.47 -10.66
N GLU A 269 34.53 1.54 -10.70
CA GLU A 269 33.20 1.62 -10.07
C GLU A 269 32.07 0.91 -10.85
N LYS A 270 32.34 0.40 -12.06
CA LYS A 270 31.32 -0.23 -12.92
C LYS A 270 30.59 -1.39 -12.23
N MET A 271 31.33 -2.26 -11.54
CA MET A 271 30.77 -3.40 -10.80
C MET A 271 29.99 -2.94 -9.57
N SER A 272 30.48 -1.91 -8.88
CA SER A 272 29.86 -1.33 -7.69
C SER A 272 28.47 -0.73 -8.01
N VAL A 273 28.37 0.06 -9.09
CA VAL A 273 27.10 0.64 -9.54
C VAL A 273 26.11 -0.44 -9.99
N SER A 274 26.58 -1.47 -10.68
CA SER A 274 25.71 -2.58 -11.12
C SER A 274 25.15 -3.38 -9.94
N LEU A 275 25.97 -3.64 -8.91
CA LEU A 275 25.55 -4.39 -7.72
C LEU A 275 24.60 -3.56 -6.83
N THR A 276 24.91 -2.28 -6.62
CA THR A 276 24.06 -1.37 -5.84
C THR A 276 22.70 -1.16 -6.49
N SER A 277 22.62 -1.09 -7.82
CA SER A 277 21.34 -0.99 -8.54
C SER A 277 20.50 -2.27 -8.42
N PHE A 278 21.12 -3.45 -8.48
CA PHE A 278 20.44 -4.73 -8.22
C PHE A 278 19.90 -4.81 -6.80
N LEU A 279 20.71 -4.44 -5.79
CA LEU A 279 20.30 -4.40 -4.39
C LEU A 279 19.14 -3.41 -4.17
N ALA A 280 19.20 -2.22 -4.79
CA ALA A 280 18.13 -1.24 -4.70
C ALA A 280 16.81 -1.79 -5.27
N LEU A 281 16.84 -2.44 -6.44
CA LEU A 281 15.65 -3.09 -7.01
C LEU A 281 15.12 -4.22 -6.13
N ALA A 282 15.99 -5.03 -5.53
CA ALA A 282 15.59 -6.06 -4.58
C ALA A 282 14.88 -5.46 -3.36
N VAL A 283 15.42 -4.38 -2.78
CA VAL A 283 14.77 -3.66 -1.67
C VAL A 283 13.40 -3.13 -2.09
N PHE A 284 13.28 -2.46 -3.24
CA PHE A 284 11.98 -1.99 -3.73
C PHE A 284 10.98 -3.12 -3.95
N MET A 285 11.41 -4.26 -4.49
CA MET A 285 10.54 -5.44 -4.63
C MET A 285 10.03 -5.92 -3.27
N THR A 286 10.92 -6.03 -2.27
CA THR A 286 10.53 -6.46 -0.92
C THR A 286 9.55 -5.48 -0.26
N LEU A 287 9.76 -4.17 -0.41
CA LEU A 287 8.86 -3.14 0.13
C LEU A 287 7.44 -3.23 -0.47
N ILE A 288 7.34 -3.51 -1.77
CA ILE A 288 6.06 -3.68 -2.45
C ILE A 288 5.39 -4.99 -2.00
N GLN A 289 6.14 -6.08 -1.90
CA GLN A 289 5.62 -7.37 -1.41
C GLN A 289 5.14 -7.29 0.04
N ASP A 290 5.80 -6.49 0.88
CA ASP A 290 5.38 -6.32 2.27
C ASP A 290 4.07 -5.55 2.42
N SER A 291 3.73 -4.72 1.43
CA SER A 291 2.53 -3.87 1.41
C SER A 291 1.31 -4.55 0.75
N LEU A 292 1.55 -5.57 -0.08
CA LEU A 292 0.49 -6.27 -0.81
C LEU A 292 0.08 -7.57 -0.08
N PRO A 293 -1.18 -8.02 -0.20
CA PRO A 293 -1.60 -9.33 0.30
C PRO A 293 -0.83 -10.47 -0.35
N SER A 294 -0.44 -11.45 0.47
CA SER A 294 0.17 -12.70 -0.01
C SER A 294 -0.85 -13.68 -0.59
N THR A 295 -2.15 -13.43 -0.38
CA THR A 295 -3.28 -14.30 -0.75
C THR A 295 -4.04 -13.81 -1.99
N SER A 296 -3.49 -12.87 -2.77
CA SER A 296 -4.19 -12.37 -3.95
C SER A 296 -4.24 -13.43 -5.05
N ASP A 297 -5.45 -13.73 -5.55
CA ASP A 297 -5.65 -14.60 -6.72
C ASP A 297 -5.09 -14.00 -8.02
N THR A 298 -4.81 -12.69 -8.01
CA THR A 298 -4.36 -11.93 -9.17
C THR A 298 -2.92 -11.43 -9.01
N VAL A 299 -2.18 -11.36 -10.12
CA VAL A 299 -0.81 -10.87 -10.15
C VAL A 299 -0.81 -9.36 -10.41
N CYS A 300 -0.04 -8.60 -9.63
CA CYS A 300 0.14 -7.16 -9.81
C CYS A 300 1.10 -6.85 -10.98
N TYR A 301 0.70 -5.96 -11.91
CA TYR A 301 1.55 -5.54 -13.03
C TYR A 301 2.84 -4.84 -12.57
N LEU A 302 2.79 -4.07 -11.48
CA LEU A 302 3.97 -3.43 -10.90
C LEU A 302 5.01 -4.47 -10.44
N SER A 303 4.58 -5.55 -9.80
CA SER A 303 5.46 -6.63 -9.35
C SER A 303 6.11 -7.37 -10.51
N VAL A 304 5.38 -7.57 -11.62
CA VAL A 304 5.93 -8.15 -12.86
C VAL A 304 6.97 -7.22 -13.49
N TYR A 305 6.70 -5.92 -13.54
CA TYR A 305 7.66 -4.92 -14.01
C TYR A 305 8.94 -4.91 -13.16
N LEU A 306 8.81 -4.93 -11.83
CA LEU A 306 9.96 -5.01 -10.91
C LEU A 306 10.77 -6.30 -11.08
N ALA A 307 10.10 -7.44 -11.23
CA ALA A 307 10.77 -8.72 -11.48
C ALA A 307 11.56 -8.70 -12.80
N PHE A 308 10.99 -8.12 -13.86
CA PHE A 308 11.68 -7.94 -15.14
C PHE A 308 12.89 -6.99 -15.01
N GLN A 309 12.74 -5.89 -14.29
CA GLN A 309 13.84 -4.95 -14.01
C GLN A 309 14.97 -5.62 -13.22
N MET A 310 14.65 -6.45 -12.23
CA MET A 310 15.65 -7.24 -11.51
C MET A 310 16.37 -8.22 -12.43
N LEU A 311 15.66 -8.91 -13.33
CA LEU A 311 16.27 -9.80 -14.32
C LEU A 311 17.23 -9.03 -15.24
N LEU A 312 16.83 -7.86 -15.74
CA LEU A 312 17.72 -6.99 -16.52
C LEU A 312 18.95 -6.58 -15.73
N SER A 313 18.81 -6.20 -14.46
CA SER A 313 19.96 -5.82 -13.62
C SER A 313 20.91 -7.00 -13.37
N ALA A 314 20.40 -8.22 -13.21
CA ALA A 314 21.22 -9.43 -13.09
C ALA A 314 21.99 -9.73 -14.39
N LEU A 315 21.34 -9.60 -15.55
CA LEU A 315 22.01 -9.70 -16.84
C LEU A 315 23.07 -8.62 -17.02
N ALA A 316 22.81 -7.39 -16.57
CA ALA A 316 23.78 -6.30 -16.60
C ALA A 316 25.01 -6.59 -15.72
N ILE A 317 24.84 -7.20 -14.54
CA ILE A 317 25.96 -7.67 -13.70
C ILE A 317 26.77 -8.72 -14.44
N ILE A 318 26.14 -9.71 -15.08
CA ILE A 318 26.85 -10.78 -15.79
C ILE A 318 27.64 -10.22 -16.97
N VAL A 319 27.05 -9.34 -17.78
CA VAL A 319 27.73 -8.72 -18.93
C VAL A 319 28.85 -7.81 -18.46
N SER A 320 28.62 -6.96 -17.45
CA SER A 320 29.67 -6.09 -16.90
C SER A 320 30.83 -6.88 -16.28
N ALA A 321 30.54 -7.97 -15.57
CA ALA A 321 31.57 -8.89 -15.06
C ALA A 321 32.38 -9.51 -16.21
N ALA A 322 31.72 -9.99 -17.27
CA ALA A 322 32.42 -10.55 -18.42
C ALA A 322 33.34 -9.52 -19.10
N VAL A 323 32.88 -8.27 -19.25
CA VAL A 323 33.67 -7.16 -19.80
C VAL A 323 34.87 -6.85 -18.89
N VAL A 324 34.67 -6.79 -17.57
CA VAL A 324 35.74 -6.52 -16.59
C VAL A 324 36.78 -7.63 -16.56
N VAL A 325 36.35 -8.90 -16.50
CA VAL A 325 37.22 -10.07 -16.50
C VAL A 325 38.03 -10.14 -17.80
N ALA A 326 37.39 -9.94 -18.95
CA ALA A 326 38.07 -9.89 -20.24
C ALA A 326 39.17 -8.81 -20.29
N CYS A 327 38.95 -7.67 -19.62
CA CYS A 327 39.95 -6.61 -19.49
C CYS A 327 41.04 -6.90 -18.45
N HIS A 328 40.74 -7.58 -17.34
CA HIS A 328 41.68 -7.85 -16.24
C HIS A 328 42.58 -9.06 -16.48
N HIS A 329 42.04 -10.21 -16.91
CA HIS A 329 42.81 -11.45 -17.12
C HIS A 329 43.98 -11.28 -18.10
N ARG A 330 43.87 -10.28 -19.01
CA ARG A 330 44.94 -9.96 -19.97
C ARG A 330 45.97 -8.95 -19.49
N LYS A 331 45.68 -8.10 -18.48
CA LYS A 331 46.72 -7.25 -17.85
C LYS A 331 47.77 -8.10 -17.13
N GLU A 332 47.33 -9.16 -16.45
CA GLU A 332 48.18 -10.05 -15.66
C GLU A 332 49.04 -10.98 -16.54
N THR A 333 48.49 -11.54 -17.61
CA THR A 333 49.27 -12.27 -18.62
C THR A 333 50.27 -11.37 -19.37
N ARG A 334 49.98 -10.07 -19.51
CA ARG A 334 50.94 -9.08 -20.05
C ARG A 334 52.05 -8.70 -19.07
N GLY A 335 51.75 -8.67 -17.76
CA GLY A 335 52.76 -8.49 -16.71
C GLY A 335 53.73 -9.66 -16.62
N ALA A 336 53.22 -10.89 -16.71
CA ALA A 336 54.04 -12.11 -16.75
C ALA A 336 54.86 -12.22 -18.04
N ALA A 337 54.23 -12.07 -19.22
CA ALA A 337 54.93 -12.17 -20.51
C ALA A 337 55.86 -10.98 -20.81
N GLY A 338 55.56 -9.79 -20.27
CA GLY A 338 56.43 -8.61 -20.35
C GLY A 338 57.65 -8.72 -19.43
N GLY A 339 57.50 -9.34 -18.25
CA GLY A 339 58.59 -9.67 -17.36
C GLY A 339 59.58 -10.67 -17.99
N ASP A 340 59.07 -11.76 -18.56
CA ASP A 340 59.89 -12.78 -19.21
C ASP A 340 60.64 -12.24 -20.46
N ASN A 341 60.03 -11.33 -21.22
CA ASN A 341 60.68 -10.68 -22.36
C ASN A 341 61.70 -9.61 -21.97
N ALA A 342 61.51 -8.91 -20.85
CA ALA A 342 62.49 -7.96 -20.32
C ALA A 342 63.69 -8.70 -19.70
N GLU A 343 63.46 -9.80 -19.00
CA GLU A 343 64.49 -10.62 -18.38
C GLU A 343 65.32 -11.38 -19.43
N SER A 344 64.70 -11.90 -20.48
CA SER A 344 65.41 -12.54 -21.60
C SER A 344 66.24 -11.54 -22.43
N LYS A 345 65.73 -10.32 -22.69
CA LYS A 345 66.49 -9.25 -23.36
C LYS A 345 67.67 -8.76 -22.51
N ALA A 346 67.52 -8.67 -21.19
CA ALA A 346 68.61 -8.34 -20.28
C ALA A 346 69.70 -9.43 -20.26
N ARG A 347 69.31 -10.72 -20.21
CA ARG A 347 70.25 -11.85 -20.30
C ARG A 347 70.97 -11.92 -21.66
N GLN A 348 70.30 -11.56 -22.75
CA GLN A 348 70.89 -11.56 -24.09
C GLN A 348 71.83 -10.36 -24.32
N ALA A 349 71.56 -9.21 -23.70
CA ALA A 349 72.47 -8.07 -23.67
C ALA A 349 73.73 -8.39 -22.84
N ASP A 350 73.59 -9.04 -21.68
CA ASP A 350 74.71 -9.43 -20.81
C ASP A 350 75.59 -10.53 -21.46
N ALA A 351 74.98 -11.48 -22.17
CA ALA A 351 75.72 -12.48 -22.96
C ALA A 351 76.49 -11.88 -24.14
N ARG A 352 75.94 -10.85 -24.81
CA ARG A 352 76.63 -10.13 -25.89
C ARG A 352 77.79 -9.27 -25.37
N ALA A 353 77.65 -8.68 -24.19
CA ALA A 353 78.75 -7.95 -23.53
C ALA A 353 79.92 -8.88 -23.18
N ARG A 354 79.65 -10.08 -22.65
CA ARG A 354 80.70 -11.08 -22.36
C ARG A 354 81.38 -11.60 -23.63
N ALA A 355 80.63 -11.86 -24.70
CA ALA A 355 81.20 -12.29 -25.98
C ALA A 355 82.03 -11.20 -26.69
N ALA A 356 81.75 -9.91 -26.45
CA ALA A 356 82.57 -8.80 -26.93
C ALA A 356 83.88 -8.66 -26.14
N THR A 357 83.91 -9.11 -24.88
CA THR A 357 85.09 -9.05 -24.01
C THR A 357 86.09 -10.17 -24.36
N ASP A 358 85.62 -11.34 -24.78
CA ASP A 358 86.48 -12.46 -25.24
C ASP A 358 87.16 -12.22 -26.59
N ARG A 359 86.66 -11.29 -27.42
CA ARG A 359 87.29 -10.93 -28.71
C ARG A 359 88.39 -9.86 -28.59
N ALA A 360 88.60 -9.30 -27.40
CA ALA A 360 89.58 -8.24 -27.14
C ALA A 360 90.80 -8.73 -26.33
N GLY A 361 91.04 -10.04 -26.24
CA GLY A 361 92.10 -10.62 -25.40
C GLY A 361 93.11 -11.47 -26.17
N ALA A 362 93.94 -10.85 -27.02
CA ALA A 362 95.24 -11.43 -27.40
C ALA A 362 96.18 -10.33 -27.92
N PHE A 363 96.85 -9.62 -27.00
CA PHE A 363 98.19 -9.09 -27.30
C PHE A 363 99.02 -8.99 -26.02
N THR A 364 100.12 -9.72 -26.04
CA THR A 364 101.15 -9.86 -25.01
C THR A 364 102.14 -8.68 -25.03
N CYS A 365 102.63 -8.27 -23.85
CA CYS A 365 104.01 -7.79 -23.71
C CYS A 365 104.46 -7.83 -22.23
N GLY A 366 105.49 -8.63 -21.92
CA GLY A 366 106.41 -8.39 -20.80
C GLY A 366 107.49 -7.37 -21.24
N GLU A 367 108.28 -6.73 -20.38
CA GLU A 367 108.70 -6.96 -19.00
C GLU A 367 108.90 -5.62 -18.27
N HIS A 368 108.62 -5.62 -16.96
CA HIS A 368 109.23 -4.91 -15.82
C HIS A 368 109.71 -3.44 -15.92
N CYS A 369 109.43 -2.52 -14.97
CA CYS A 369 108.95 -2.67 -13.60
C CYS A 369 108.49 -1.30 -12.99
N LEU A 370 107.42 -1.35 -12.18
CA LEU A 370 107.00 -0.52 -11.01
C LEU A 370 107.07 1.04 -11.08
N GLU A 371 106.11 1.83 -10.58
CA GLU A 371 104.82 1.58 -9.92
C GLU A 371 103.98 2.87 -9.92
N ASN A 372 102.67 2.66 -9.73
CA ASN A 372 101.66 3.57 -9.17
C ASN A 372 100.93 4.59 -10.07
N SER A 373 99.85 4.05 -10.66
CA SER A 373 98.46 4.36 -10.28
C SER A 373 97.90 5.74 -10.60
N ILE A 374 97.04 5.75 -11.63
CA ILE A 374 95.62 6.21 -11.69
C ILE A 374 95.38 6.76 -13.10
N ALA A 375 94.84 5.91 -13.99
CA ALA A 375 94.57 6.26 -15.38
C ALA A 375 93.09 6.60 -15.59
N THR A 376 92.87 7.84 -15.99
CA THR A 376 91.66 8.37 -16.65
C THR A 376 91.68 8.14 -18.16
N MET A 377 90.50 8.31 -18.78
CA MET A 377 90.24 8.72 -20.18
C MET A 377 89.85 7.60 -21.18
N PRO A 378 89.38 7.95 -22.40
CA PRO A 378 88.18 8.75 -22.71
C PRO A 378 87.38 8.22 -23.92
N ASP A 379 86.30 8.95 -24.16
CA ASP A 379 85.47 9.14 -25.35
C ASP A 379 86.21 9.20 -26.72
N THR A 380 85.54 8.74 -27.79
CA THR A 380 85.30 9.54 -29.02
C THR A 380 84.61 8.70 -30.10
N GLY A 381 83.46 9.20 -30.59
CA GLY A 381 82.73 8.64 -31.72
C GLY A 381 83.07 9.26 -33.08
N LYS A 382 82.44 8.75 -34.15
CA LYS A 382 81.60 9.51 -35.12
C LYS A 382 81.21 8.68 -36.35
N HIS A 383 79.91 8.79 -36.68
CA HIS A 383 79.20 8.76 -37.97
C HIS A 383 79.58 7.76 -39.09
N VAL A 384 78.58 7.07 -39.66
CA VAL A 384 77.93 7.41 -40.94
C VAL A 384 76.82 6.38 -41.30
N SER A 385 75.77 6.91 -41.94
CA SER A 385 74.75 6.32 -42.83
C SER A 385 73.52 5.60 -42.28
N GLU A 386 72.39 6.26 -42.56
CA GLU A 386 71.03 5.76 -42.67
C GLU A 386 70.93 4.57 -43.63
N ALA A 387 70.27 3.51 -43.18
CA ALA A 387 69.67 2.48 -44.02
C ALA A 387 68.17 2.44 -43.69
N HIS A 388 67.34 2.53 -44.72
CA HIS A 388 65.89 2.41 -44.65
C HIS A 388 65.48 1.17 -43.85
N ALA A 389 64.82 1.38 -42.72
CA ALA A 389 64.09 0.35 -41.99
C ALA A 389 62.61 0.45 -42.36
N GLU A 390 62.19 -0.26 -43.41
CA GLU A 390 60.83 -0.77 -43.48
C GLU A 390 60.69 -1.83 -42.38
N ASN A 391 60.31 -1.39 -41.18
CA ASN A 391 59.91 -2.30 -40.11
C ASN A 391 58.40 -2.25 -40.00
N GLY A 392 57.78 -3.32 -40.49
CA GLY A 392 56.39 -3.64 -40.22
C GLY A 392 56.10 -3.59 -38.72
N VAL A 393 54.97 -2.98 -38.39
CA VAL A 393 54.37 -2.94 -37.07
C VAL A 393 54.39 -4.35 -36.45
N PRO A 394 54.84 -4.53 -35.19
CA PRO A 394 54.78 -5.83 -34.55
C PRO A 394 53.30 -6.25 -34.39
N ALA A 395 52.94 -7.41 -34.94
CA ALA A 395 51.60 -7.99 -34.94
C ALA A 395 50.95 -8.19 -33.54
N SER A 396 51.65 -7.89 -32.45
CA SER A 396 51.10 -7.87 -31.10
C SER A 396 50.28 -6.62 -30.77
N GLU A 397 50.63 -5.44 -31.29
CA GLU A 397 49.88 -4.18 -31.06
C GLU A 397 48.51 -4.18 -31.77
N GLU A 398 48.41 -4.84 -32.93
CA GLU A 398 47.18 -4.87 -33.72
C GLU A 398 46.09 -5.76 -33.07
N SER A 399 46.50 -6.78 -32.30
CA SER A 399 45.60 -7.67 -31.54
C SER A 399 45.14 -7.10 -30.19
N ASP A 400 45.91 -6.17 -29.61
CA ASP A 400 45.61 -5.50 -28.34
C ASP A 400 44.43 -4.53 -28.47
N VAL A 401 44.37 -3.85 -29.61
CA VAL A 401 43.27 -2.97 -29.98
C VAL A 401 41.98 -3.77 -30.15
N GLY A 402 42.04 -5.03 -30.60
CA GLY A 402 40.87 -5.86 -30.93
C GLY A 402 39.96 -6.17 -29.74
N TRP A 403 40.50 -6.56 -28.58
CA TRP A 403 39.69 -6.99 -27.43
C TRP A 403 39.21 -5.84 -26.54
N GLN A 404 40.00 -4.77 -26.40
CA GLN A 404 39.51 -3.52 -25.81
C GLN A 404 38.44 -2.90 -26.70
N ARG A 405 38.63 -2.93 -28.03
CA ARG A 405 37.55 -2.59 -28.97
C ARG A 405 36.37 -3.53 -28.82
N LEU A 406 36.55 -4.83 -28.57
CA LEU A 406 35.43 -5.76 -28.37
C LEU A 406 34.64 -5.45 -27.10
N GLY A 407 35.30 -5.19 -25.97
CA GLY A 407 34.62 -4.77 -24.73
C GLY A 407 33.92 -3.43 -24.89
N LEU A 408 34.56 -2.47 -25.56
CA LEU A 408 33.97 -1.17 -25.91
C LEU A 408 32.82 -1.31 -26.92
N LEU A 409 32.90 -2.27 -27.84
CA LEU A 409 31.86 -2.59 -28.83
C LEU A 409 30.68 -3.27 -28.14
N MET A 410 30.94 -4.20 -27.22
CA MET A 410 29.92 -4.82 -26.38
C MET A 410 29.20 -3.77 -25.54
N ASP A 411 29.92 -2.88 -24.87
CA ASP A 411 29.31 -1.76 -24.13
C ASP A 411 28.50 -0.83 -25.06
N LYS A 412 29.02 -0.49 -26.24
CA LYS A 412 28.32 0.33 -27.24
C LYS A 412 27.08 -0.33 -27.84
N VAL A 413 27.02 -1.66 -27.90
CA VAL A 413 25.86 -2.42 -28.39
C VAL A 413 24.86 -2.67 -27.24
N CYS A 414 25.35 -3.03 -26.05
CA CYS A 414 24.51 -3.29 -24.88
C CYS A 414 23.82 -2.02 -24.39
N PHE A 415 24.49 -0.86 -24.43
CA PHE A 415 23.90 0.41 -23.98
C PHE A 415 22.56 0.76 -24.67
N PRO A 416 22.46 0.86 -26.01
CA PRO A 416 21.19 1.14 -26.69
C PRO A 416 20.18 0.00 -26.53
N VAL A 417 20.63 -1.26 -26.47
CA VAL A 417 19.73 -2.42 -26.26
C VAL A 417 19.06 -2.35 -24.89
N PHE A 418 19.82 -2.13 -23.82
CA PHE A 418 19.27 -2.03 -22.46
C PHE A 418 18.37 -0.81 -22.30
N ILE A 419 18.71 0.34 -22.91
CA ILE A 419 17.82 1.50 -22.94
C ILE A 419 16.51 1.16 -23.65
N ALA A 420 16.57 0.51 -24.82
CA ALA A 420 15.38 0.11 -25.56
C ALA A 420 14.50 -0.86 -24.74
N LEU A 421 15.09 -1.83 -24.05
CA LEU A 421 14.37 -2.76 -23.17
C LEU A 421 13.75 -2.05 -21.96
N ASN A 422 14.45 -1.07 -21.36
CA ASN A 422 13.92 -0.26 -20.27
C ASN A 422 12.73 0.60 -20.70
N ILE A 423 12.85 1.29 -21.85
CA ILE A 423 11.76 2.09 -22.41
C ILE A 423 10.58 1.19 -22.78
N LEU A 424 10.83 0.07 -23.46
CA LEU A 424 9.79 -0.87 -23.86
C LEU A 424 9.04 -1.44 -22.65
N SER A 425 9.77 -1.89 -21.62
CA SER A 425 9.14 -2.42 -20.41
C SER A 425 8.34 -1.38 -19.65
N PHE A 426 8.81 -0.13 -19.60
CA PHE A 426 8.05 0.97 -18.99
C PHE A 426 6.79 1.31 -19.79
N VAL A 427 6.87 1.35 -21.13
CA VAL A 427 5.71 1.57 -21.99
C VAL A 427 4.68 0.44 -21.82
N ILE A 428 5.12 -0.82 -21.80
CA ILE A 428 4.25 -1.97 -21.54
C ILE A 428 3.56 -1.82 -20.18
N PHE A 429 4.31 -1.48 -19.13
CA PHE A 429 3.75 -1.25 -17.80
C PHE A 429 2.68 -0.14 -17.81
N CYS A 430 2.96 1.01 -18.43
CA CYS A 430 2.00 2.10 -18.54
C CYS A 430 0.72 1.68 -19.30
N ILE A 431 0.85 0.90 -20.38
CA ILE A 431 -0.30 0.39 -21.13
C ILE A 431 -1.11 -0.59 -20.26
N SER A 432 -0.46 -1.51 -19.55
CA SER A 432 -1.13 -2.49 -18.69
C SER A 432 -1.87 -1.87 -17.51
N VAL A 433 -1.46 -0.69 -17.04
CA VAL A 433 -2.09 0.02 -15.92
C VAL A 433 -3.15 1.02 -16.40
N ALA A 434 -3.09 1.48 -17.65
CA ALA A 434 -4.04 2.45 -18.21
C ALA A 434 -5.31 1.81 -18.81
N ILE A 435 -5.29 0.50 -19.08
CA ILE A 435 -6.44 -0.33 -19.47
C ILE A 435 -7.19 -0.74 -18.21
#